data_AF-A0A9P7ULB3-F1
#
_entry.id   AF-A0A9P7ULB3-F1
#
_cell.length_a   1.000
_cell.length_b   1.000
_cell.length_c   1.000
_cell.angle_alpha   90.00
_cell.angle_beta   90.00
_cell.angle_gamma   90.00
#
_symmetry.space_group_name_H-M   'P 1'
#
loop_
_entity.id
_entity.type
_entity.pdbx_description
1 polymer ?
#
loop_
_entity_poly.entity_id
_entity_poly.type
_entity_poly.pdbx_seq_one_letter_code
_entity_poly.pdbx_strand_id
1 'polypeptide(L)'
;MPRLGYKKSRGGCARCKQRRVKCDENKPCGACIRHNTQCSLLEGSVDGGSGDNMSWEPTSNSNAAGLSRVPSFQRRSSSRKGSSGSRKTQTPSISPIDHSLTPPSLLEATLNLPADFVSDRGSSIGNRRSSIAASSPDPFPYFVKFSTEPVEPVHLSKWITDLELMHHYSTATSLTMPRSSDVSSIWQFEVPKLGLTYMFLMHEILAIGALHLGYLHPEQRESYALHASQHQSDAIAGMRESLMNITTENCHALFAASSLLLLNAYSTFPYQRGAPHSQEAPTVDDVLDVFLLVRGMSHILSSFQPSIQTGPFRNFFTEVVTPASTPLLEAVTQHLENLQVSLKTSSADEPTKAIVSKEIDVFLGWIMHAVETTAFPELRVALTWPINLTEEYLQLLRNRDPAALTLLAYYSVVVRSTEATTWFMQGWGINSARAIVSDLDPEWKELVKWPLAFISDRSIQL
;
A
#
# COMPACT_ATOMS: atom_id res chain seq x y z
N MET A 1 7.05 -35.36 4.69
CA MET A 1 8.08 -36.24 5.31
C MET A 1 7.62 -36.65 6.71
N PRO A 2 7.56 -37.94 7.05
CA PRO A 2 7.27 -38.37 8.42
C PRO A 2 8.45 -37.98 9.32
N ARG A 3 8.17 -37.37 10.48
CA ARG A 3 9.21 -37.00 11.45
C ARG A 3 9.78 -38.28 12.05
N LEU A 4 11.04 -38.62 11.72
CA LEU A 4 11.76 -39.71 12.38
C LEU A 4 11.78 -39.45 13.89
N GLY A 5 11.19 -40.35 14.67
CA GLY A 5 11.28 -40.34 16.12
C GLY A 5 12.74 -40.51 16.55
N TYR A 6 13.26 -39.56 17.31
CA TYR A 6 14.62 -39.64 17.83
C TYR A 6 14.64 -40.33 19.20
N LYS A 7 15.70 -41.12 19.48
CA LYS A 7 15.95 -41.68 20.82
C LYS A 7 16.19 -40.54 21.81
N LYS A 8 15.44 -40.52 22.92
CA LYS A 8 15.57 -39.51 23.98
C LYS A 8 16.96 -39.58 24.62
N SER A 9 17.69 -38.47 24.65
CA SER A 9 18.97 -38.35 25.36
C SER A 9 18.73 -38.50 26.86
N ARG A 10 19.37 -39.47 27.53
CA ARG A 10 19.17 -39.70 28.98
C ARG A 10 19.80 -38.58 29.82
N GLY A 11 20.92 -38.00 29.38
CA GLY A 11 21.67 -36.95 30.08
C GLY A 11 21.41 -35.51 29.61
N GLY A 12 20.44 -35.28 28.71
CA GLY A 12 20.17 -33.94 28.17
C GLY A 12 19.78 -32.89 29.22
N CYS A 13 20.13 -31.63 28.96
CA CYS A 13 19.82 -30.50 29.86
C CYS A 13 18.31 -30.29 30.02
N ALA A 14 17.89 -29.65 31.12
CA ALA A 14 16.49 -29.40 31.45
C ALA A 14 15.77 -28.59 30.37
N ARG A 15 16.45 -27.61 29.77
CA ARG A 15 15.87 -26.76 28.71
C ARG A 15 15.63 -27.52 27.40
N CYS A 16 16.56 -28.39 26.99
CA CYS A 16 16.38 -29.25 25.82
C CYS A 16 15.27 -30.29 26.04
N LYS A 17 15.18 -30.85 27.26
CA LYS A 17 14.09 -31.75 27.64
C LYS A 17 12.73 -31.04 27.62
N GLN A 18 12.63 -29.84 28.20
CA GLN A 18 11.40 -29.02 28.19
C GLN A 18 10.94 -28.70 26.76
N ARG A 19 11.88 -28.35 25.88
CA ARG A 19 11.60 -27.99 24.49
C ARG A 19 11.44 -29.18 23.55
N ARG A 20 11.60 -30.42 24.06
CA ARG A 20 11.54 -31.66 23.28
C ARG A 20 12.45 -31.59 22.04
N VAL A 21 13.68 -31.14 22.24
CA VAL A 21 14.76 -31.10 21.23
C VAL A 21 15.94 -31.96 21.67
N LYS A 22 16.72 -32.48 20.71
CA LYS A 22 17.89 -33.31 21.02
C LYS A 22 18.99 -32.47 21.68
N CYS A 23 19.40 -32.86 22.87
CA CYS A 23 20.58 -32.30 23.53
C CYS A 23 21.82 -33.05 23.03
N ASP A 24 22.89 -32.32 22.75
CA ASP A 24 24.22 -32.83 22.42
C ASP A 24 25.08 -33.13 23.66
N GLU A 25 24.52 -32.94 24.86
CA GLU A 25 25.12 -33.19 26.19
C GLU A 25 26.47 -32.48 26.46
N ASN A 26 26.93 -31.61 25.56
CA ASN A 26 28.04 -30.68 25.76
C ASN A 26 27.73 -29.64 26.85
N LYS A 27 28.78 -29.06 27.47
CA LYS A 27 28.68 -28.03 28.49
C LYS A 27 29.37 -26.73 28.01
N PRO A 28 28.64 -25.69 27.58
CA PRO A 28 27.18 -25.64 27.39
C PRO A 28 26.71 -26.39 26.12
N CYS A 29 25.43 -26.76 26.11
CA CYS A 29 24.84 -27.53 25.03
C CYS A 29 24.65 -26.68 23.76
N GLY A 30 24.93 -27.19 22.56
CA GLY A 30 24.84 -26.44 21.30
C GLY A 30 23.43 -25.98 20.95
N ALA A 31 22.39 -26.67 21.43
CA ALA A 31 21.01 -26.21 21.32
C ALA A 31 20.72 -25.01 22.25
N CYS A 32 21.36 -24.94 23.40
CA CYS A 32 21.21 -23.86 24.36
C CYS A 32 21.88 -22.58 23.84
N ILE A 33 23.08 -22.72 23.26
CA ILE A 33 23.86 -21.65 22.62
C ILE A 33 23.09 -21.03 21.45
N ARG A 34 22.59 -21.85 20.51
CA ARG A 34 21.84 -21.38 19.33
C ARG A 34 20.58 -20.59 19.67
N HIS A 35 20.01 -20.84 20.86
CA HIS A 35 18.83 -20.16 21.33
C HIS A 35 19.12 -19.11 22.40
N ASN A 36 20.40 -18.79 22.62
CA ASN A 36 20.87 -17.83 23.60
C ASN A 36 20.22 -18.01 24.99
N THR A 37 20.14 -19.26 25.46
CA THR A 37 19.52 -19.62 26.75
C THR A 37 20.52 -20.32 27.67
N GLN A 38 20.40 -20.10 28.98
CA GLN A 38 21.28 -20.69 29.98
C GLN A 38 21.14 -22.22 30.02
N CYS A 39 22.27 -22.93 29.87
CA CYS A 39 22.31 -24.38 29.86
C CYS A 39 22.39 -24.94 31.28
N SER A 40 21.42 -25.76 31.68
CA SER A 40 21.41 -26.40 33.01
C SER A 40 22.49 -27.47 33.23
N LEU A 41 23.35 -27.76 32.23
CA LEU A 41 24.50 -28.66 32.40
C LEU A 41 25.75 -27.93 32.89
N LEU A 42 25.74 -26.59 32.89
CA LEU A 42 26.85 -25.75 33.37
C LEU A 42 27.00 -25.81 34.90
N GLU A 43 25.95 -26.14 35.64
CA GLU A 43 25.98 -26.21 37.11
C GLU A 43 25.95 -27.66 37.56
N GLY A 44 27.09 -28.16 38.03
CA GLY A 44 27.18 -29.43 38.75
C GLY A 44 27.17 -29.19 40.26
N SER A 45 26.07 -29.59 40.92
CA SER A 45 25.92 -30.01 42.33
C SER A 45 26.47 -29.12 43.45
N VAL A 46 25.58 -28.50 44.25
CA VAL A 46 25.37 -28.76 45.71
C VAL A 46 23.93 -28.33 46.13
N ASP A 47 23.17 -29.29 46.69
CA ASP A 47 22.05 -29.27 47.68
C ASP A 47 21.04 -28.09 47.80
N GLY A 48 19.73 -28.27 48.02
CA GLY A 48 18.92 -29.46 48.32
C GLY A 48 17.44 -29.11 48.66
N GLY A 49 16.56 -30.13 48.62
CA GLY A 49 15.22 -30.24 49.25
C GLY A 49 14.09 -29.33 48.72
N SER A 50 12.86 -29.74 48.40
CA SER A 50 12.03 -30.89 48.81
C SER A 50 10.95 -31.11 47.73
N GLY A 51 10.62 -32.34 47.32
CA GLY A 51 9.36 -33.03 47.66
C GLY A 51 8.12 -32.28 47.14
N ASP A 52 7.37 -32.73 46.13
CA ASP A 52 6.67 -33.99 46.14
C ASP A 52 6.42 -34.60 44.75
N ASN A 53 6.29 -35.92 44.82
CA ASN A 53 6.17 -36.90 43.76
C ASN A 53 4.69 -37.29 43.54
N MET A 54 4.47 -38.09 42.49
CA MET A 54 3.26 -38.87 42.13
C MET A 54 2.12 -38.11 41.42
N SER A 55 1.44 -38.68 40.44
CA SER A 55 1.70 -39.76 39.47
C SER A 55 0.45 -39.81 38.61
N TRP A 56 0.60 -39.88 37.30
CA TRP A 56 -0.46 -40.26 36.37
C TRP A 56 -0.21 -41.71 35.96
N GLU A 57 -1.24 -42.54 36.00
CA GLU A 57 -1.42 -43.72 35.14
C GLU A 57 -2.81 -44.35 35.39
N PRO A 58 -3.37 -45.21 34.51
CA PRO A 58 -3.88 -44.86 33.17
C PRO A 58 -5.19 -45.63 32.82
N THR A 59 -5.57 -45.61 31.53
CA THR A 59 -6.43 -46.59 30.81
C THR A 59 -7.92 -46.66 31.19
N SER A 60 -8.90 -46.94 30.33
CA SER A 60 -8.99 -47.19 28.88
C SER A 60 -10.47 -47.37 28.51
N ASN A 61 -10.79 -47.06 27.26
CA ASN A 61 -11.80 -47.72 26.41
C ASN A 61 -13.32 -47.59 26.68
N SER A 62 -13.95 -47.08 25.61
CA SER A 62 -14.96 -47.74 24.77
C SER A 62 -16.44 -47.32 24.87
N ASN A 63 -16.89 -46.85 23.70
CA ASN A 63 -18.14 -47.13 22.99
C ASN A 63 -19.46 -46.40 23.31
N ALA A 64 -20.03 -45.97 22.17
CA ALA A 64 -21.44 -46.01 21.76
C ALA A 64 -22.37 -44.84 22.13
N ALA A 65 -22.56 -43.99 21.12
CA ALA A 65 -23.83 -43.60 20.49
C ALA A 65 -25.09 -43.29 21.34
N GLY A 66 -25.70 -42.12 21.09
CA GLY A 66 -27.14 -41.94 21.28
C GLY A 66 -27.66 -40.51 21.51
N LEU A 67 -28.10 -39.87 20.42
CA LEU A 67 -29.32 -39.05 20.26
C LEU A 67 -29.59 -37.76 21.09
N SER A 68 -29.70 -36.66 20.33
CA SER A 68 -30.77 -35.63 20.30
C SER A 68 -31.30 -34.98 21.59
N ARG A 69 -31.11 -33.65 21.73
CA ARG A 69 -32.20 -32.63 21.73
C ARG A 69 -31.68 -31.20 21.96
N VAL A 70 -32.26 -30.28 21.20
CA VAL A 70 -32.26 -28.80 21.29
C VAL A 70 -33.49 -28.39 22.14
N PRO A 71 -33.79 -27.11 22.53
CA PRO A 71 -33.00 -25.90 22.85
C PRO A 71 -33.29 -25.39 24.29
N SER A 72 -32.65 -24.32 24.76
CA SER A 72 -33.37 -23.08 25.16
C SER A 72 -32.45 -22.01 25.73
N PHE A 73 -32.75 -20.79 25.28
CA PHE A 73 -32.26 -19.51 25.76
C PHE A 73 -32.52 -19.32 27.26
N GLN A 74 -31.61 -18.65 27.96
CA GLN A 74 -32.00 -17.51 28.79
C GLN A 74 -30.83 -16.58 29.09
N ARG A 75 -30.95 -15.36 28.55
CA ARG A 75 -30.40 -14.14 29.13
C ARG A 75 -30.78 -14.06 30.60
N ARG A 76 -29.83 -13.70 31.47
CA ARG A 76 -30.10 -12.63 32.45
C ARG A 76 -28.82 -11.95 32.94
N SER A 77 -28.90 -10.65 32.82
CA SER A 77 -28.07 -9.59 33.38
C SER A 77 -28.23 -9.48 34.89
N SER A 78 -27.16 -9.02 35.57
CA SER A 78 -27.14 -8.08 36.72
C SER A 78 -25.72 -8.12 37.29
N SER A 79 -24.88 -7.09 37.17
CA SER A 79 -24.91 -5.78 37.84
C SER A 79 -25.06 -5.85 39.37
N ARG A 80 -23.96 -5.71 40.11
CA ARG A 80 -23.65 -4.51 40.93
C ARG A 80 -22.48 -4.76 41.91
N LYS A 81 -21.58 -3.76 41.96
CA LYS A 81 -20.98 -3.07 43.13
C LYS A 81 -20.55 -3.97 44.31
N GLY A 82 -19.29 -4.06 44.73
CA GLY A 82 -18.30 -2.99 44.93
C GLY A 82 -18.01 -2.87 46.43
N SER A 83 -16.75 -2.96 46.85
CA SER A 83 -16.11 -2.13 47.91
C SER A 83 -14.87 -2.81 48.52
N SER A 84 -13.75 -2.07 48.41
CA SER A 84 -12.73 -1.80 49.45
C SER A 84 -12.08 -2.92 50.26
N GLY A 85 -10.76 -3.05 50.11
CA GLY A 85 -9.87 -3.65 51.11
C GLY A 85 -8.39 -3.40 50.80
N SER A 86 -7.85 -2.28 51.30
CA SER A 86 -6.43 -1.92 51.20
C SER A 86 -5.51 -2.92 51.91
N ARG A 87 -4.41 -3.33 51.27
CA ARG A 87 -3.15 -3.65 51.97
C ARG A 87 -1.95 -3.26 51.11
N LYS A 88 -1.14 -2.34 51.66
CA LYS A 88 0.11 -1.81 51.10
C LYS A 88 1.23 -2.85 51.20
N THR A 89 2.02 -3.00 50.13
CA THR A 89 3.42 -3.40 50.19
C THR A 89 4.18 -2.69 49.07
N GLN A 90 5.26 -2.02 49.46
CA GLN A 90 6.13 -1.17 48.66
C GLN A 90 6.97 -1.99 47.67
N THR A 91 7.14 -1.50 46.45
CA THR A 91 8.26 -1.85 45.55
C THR A 91 8.63 -0.62 44.69
N PRO A 92 9.92 -0.47 44.33
CA PRO A 92 10.50 0.82 43.95
C PRO A 92 10.23 1.22 42.50
N SER A 93 10.20 2.54 42.29
CA SER A 93 10.21 3.24 41.01
C SER A 93 11.33 2.75 40.09
N ILE A 94 10.96 2.23 38.92
CA ILE A 94 11.85 2.11 37.76
C ILE A 94 11.12 2.82 36.62
N SER A 95 11.66 3.97 36.23
CA SER A 95 11.28 4.73 35.04
C SER A 95 11.42 3.85 33.78
N PRO A 96 10.53 3.98 32.77
CA PRO A 96 10.68 3.23 31.53
C PRO A 96 11.96 3.68 30.82
N ILE A 97 12.82 2.72 30.49
CA ILE A 97 13.91 2.89 29.55
C ILE A 97 13.25 2.96 28.16
N ASP A 98 13.34 4.12 27.51
CA ASP A 98 13.01 4.29 26.10
C ASP A 98 13.90 3.36 25.28
N HIS A 99 13.29 2.32 24.71
CA HIS A 99 13.89 1.52 23.65
C HIS A 99 13.25 1.93 22.31
N SER A 100 13.58 3.13 21.84
CA SER A 100 13.46 3.47 20.43
C SER A 100 14.59 2.76 19.66
N LEU A 101 14.35 1.51 19.24
CA LEU A 101 15.25 0.74 18.37
C LEU A 101 15.03 1.01 16.87
N THR A 102 14.44 2.15 16.54
CA THR A 102 14.46 2.68 15.17
C THR A 102 15.80 3.36 14.94
N PRO A 103 16.66 2.87 14.02
CA PRO A 103 17.79 3.67 13.57
C PRO A 103 17.26 5.00 12.98
N PRO A 104 18.04 6.11 13.07
CA PRO A 104 17.69 7.34 12.36
C PRO A 104 17.47 7.04 10.87
N SER A 105 16.61 7.82 10.20
CA SER A 105 16.29 7.56 8.80
C SER A 105 17.58 7.45 7.97
N LEU A 106 17.62 6.57 6.98
CA LEU A 106 18.81 6.38 6.14
C LEU A 106 19.19 7.68 5.40
N LEU A 107 18.25 8.63 5.28
CA LEU A 107 18.48 9.99 4.81
C LEU A 107 19.37 10.81 5.75
N GLU A 108 19.17 10.74 7.08
CA GLU A 108 20.04 11.40 8.06
C GLU A 108 21.45 10.81 8.08
N ALA A 109 21.58 9.51 7.80
CA ALA A 109 22.89 8.85 7.70
C ALA A 109 23.67 9.26 6.43
N THR A 110 22.98 9.59 5.34
CA THR A 110 23.61 10.03 4.08
C THR A 110 23.93 11.53 4.05
N LEU A 111 23.18 12.36 4.78
CA LEU A 111 23.44 13.81 4.90
C LEU A 111 24.59 14.19 5.86
N ASN A 112 25.09 13.25 6.67
CA ASN A 112 26.16 13.49 7.65
C ASN A 112 27.58 13.10 7.16
N LEU A 113 27.76 12.92 5.84
CA LEU A 113 29.11 12.79 5.27
C LEU A 113 29.82 14.16 5.30
N PRO A 114 31.09 14.24 5.73
CA PRO A 114 31.82 15.51 5.81
C PRO A 114 31.84 16.25 4.46
N ALA A 115 31.58 17.57 4.51
CA ALA A 115 31.44 18.46 3.36
C ALA A 115 32.70 18.66 2.49
N ASP A 116 33.79 17.90 2.74
CA ASP A 116 35.05 18.02 2.00
C ASP A 116 35.03 17.29 0.64
N PHE A 117 33.91 16.68 0.25
CA PHE A 117 33.79 15.91 -1.00
C PHE A 117 32.90 16.54 -2.07
N VAL A 118 32.42 17.77 -1.86
CA VAL A 118 31.63 18.51 -2.86
C VAL A 118 32.26 19.88 -3.08
N SER A 119 33.31 19.93 -3.91
CA SER A 119 33.64 21.16 -4.61
C SER A 119 33.85 20.87 -6.09
N ASP A 120 33.05 21.59 -6.86
CA ASP A 120 32.79 21.51 -8.28
C ASP A 120 33.92 22.13 -9.15
N ARG A 121 33.84 21.82 -10.45
CA ARG A 121 34.36 22.51 -11.65
C ARG A 121 35.57 21.94 -12.40
N GLY A 122 35.25 21.47 -13.61
CA GLY A 122 35.83 22.03 -14.84
C GLY A 122 36.98 21.25 -15.50
N SER A 123 36.73 20.84 -16.75
CA SER A 123 37.68 20.28 -17.72
C SER A 123 39.12 20.81 -17.61
N SER A 124 40.10 19.90 -17.48
CA SER A 124 41.23 19.82 -18.41
C SER A 124 42.06 18.55 -18.17
N ILE A 125 42.49 17.96 -19.27
CA ILE A 125 43.45 16.87 -19.36
C ILE A 125 44.76 17.29 -18.68
N GLY A 126 45.23 16.52 -17.69
CA GLY A 126 46.54 16.71 -17.11
C GLY A 126 46.83 15.79 -15.93
N ASN A 127 47.63 14.75 -16.17
CA ASN A 127 48.28 13.92 -15.16
C ASN A 127 48.80 14.76 -13.97
N ARG A 128 48.14 14.69 -12.81
CA ARG A 128 48.74 15.03 -11.52
C ARG A 128 48.36 13.97 -10.49
N ARG A 129 49.37 13.19 -10.11
CA ARG A 129 49.37 12.35 -8.91
C ARG A 129 49.14 13.26 -7.70
N SER A 130 47.98 13.18 -7.07
CA SER A 130 47.76 13.71 -5.73
C SER A 130 48.29 12.70 -4.72
N SER A 131 49.57 12.81 -4.40
CA SER A 131 50.14 12.27 -3.17
C SER A 131 49.87 13.27 -2.05
N ILE A 132 49.16 12.83 -1.00
CA ILE A 132 49.39 13.09 0.44
C ILE A 132 48.07 12.79 1.17
N ALA A 133 47.93 11.55 1.63
CA ALA A 133 47.21 11.13 2.85
C ALA A 133 47.32 9.59 2.98
N ALA A 134 48.54 9.06 2.96
CA ALA A 134 48.81 7.69 3.36
C ALA A 134 49.33 7.71 4.80
N SER A 135 48.48 7.50 5.80
CA SER A 135 48.89 7.08 7.15
C SER A 135 47.72 6.60 8.02
N SER A 136 47.05 5.56 7.56
CA SER A 136 46.70 4.43 8.45
C SER A 136 46.74 3.18 7.59
N PRO A 137 47.50 2.13 7.97
CA PRO A 137 47.31 0.83 7.34
C PRO A 137 45.85 0.41 7.57
N ASP A 138 45.18 -0.04 6.52
CA ASP A 138 43.85 -0.66 6.64
C ASP A 138 43.93 -1.72 7.76
N PRO A 139 43.13 -1.60 8.85
CA PRO A 139 43.18 -2.53 9.97
C PRO A 139 42.82 -3.97 9.58
N PHE A 140 42.26 -4.18 8.38
CA PHE A 140 41.84 -5.48 7.90
C PHE A 140 42.33 -5.77 6.46
N PRO A 141 43.66 -5.88 6.25
CA PRO A 141 44.25 -6.06 4.92
C PRO A 141 43.85 -7.37 4.22
N TYR A 142 43.24 -8.30 4.96
CA TYR A 142 42.72 -9.55 4.43
C TYR A 142 41.48 -9.34 3.54
N PHE A 143 40.69 -8.28 3.76
CA PHE A 143 39.51 -8.00 2.94
C PHE A 143 39.87 -7.56 1.52
N VAL A 144 41.03 -6.94 1.33
CA VAL A 144 41.53 -6.54 0.00
C VAL A 144 41.64 -7.72 -0.97
N LYS A 145 41.86 -8.95 -0.46
CA LYS A 145 41.85 -10.17 -1.29
C LYS A 145 40.46 -10.60 -1.77
N PHE A 146 39.42 -10.12 -1.12
CA PHE A 146 38.01 -10.43 -1.40
C PHE A 146 37.26 -9.24 -2.00
N SER A 147 37.87 -8.05 -2.03
CA SER A 147 37.33 -6.85 -2.68
C SER A 147 37.68 -6.87 -4.17
N THR A 148 36.68 -7.07 -5.03
CA THR A 148 36.73 -6.59 -6.41
C THR A 148 36.52 -5.07 -6.41
N GLU A 149 37.02 -4.38 -7.44
CA GLU A 149 37.16 -2.91 -7.54
C GLU A 149 36.04 -2.09 -6.86
N PRO A 150 36.38 -0.93 -6.25
CA PRO A 150 35.40 -0.12 -5.53
C PRO A 150 34.27 0.32 -6.48
N VAL A 151 33.05 -0.13 -6.17
CA VAL A 151 31.82 0.38 -6.78
C VAL A 151 31.73 1.87 -6.47
N GLU A 152 31.55 2.71 -7.48
CA GLU A 152 31.44 4.17 -7.30
C GLU A 152 30.40 4.50 -6.20
N PRO A 153 30.71 5.41 -5.26
CA PRO A 153 29.88 5.67 -4.08
C PRO A 153 28.46 6.16 -4.41
N VAL A 154 28.26 6.80 -5.57
CA VAL A 154 26.95 7.25 -6.06
C VAL A 154 26.02 6.07 -6.41
N HIS A 155 26.58 4.97 -6.91
CA HIS A 155 25.80 3.76 -7.20
C HIS A 155 25.38 3.06 -5.90
N LEU A 156 26.19 3.18 -4.83
CA LEU A 156 25.88 2.56 -3.54
C LEU A 156 24.78 3.30 -2.77
N SER A 157 24.71 4.64 -2.84
CA SER A 157 23.63 5.38 -2.19
C SER A 157 22.29 5.10 -2.85
N LYS A 158 22.24 5.04 -4.19
CA LYS A 158 21.01 4.74 -4.95
C LYS A 158 20.52 3.31 -4.70
N TRP A 159 21.42 2.31 -4.66
CA TRP A 159 21.02 0.92 -4.43
C TRP A 159 20.40 0.71 -3.03
N ILE A 160 20.92 1.39 -2.00
CA ILE A 160 20.38 1.27 -0.63
C ILE A 160 18.97 1.87 -0.59
N THR A 161 18.76 3.03 -1.22
CA THR A 161 17.43 3.62 -1.34
C THR A 161 16.48 2.67 -2.06
N ASP A 162 16.85 2.14 -3.22
CA ASP A 162 16.00 1.21 -3.98
C ASP A 162 15.64 -0.04 -3.15
N LEU A 163 16.57 -0.56 -2.34
CA LEU A 163 16.29 -1.64 -1.40
C LEU A 163 15.33 -1.27 -0.28
N GLU A 164 15.49 -0.07 0.30
CA GLU A 164 14.58 0.45 1.32
C GLU A 164 13.16 0.55 0.76
N LEU A 165 13.01 1.12 -0.45
CA LEU A 165 11.74 1.24 -1.15
C LEU A 165 11.11 -0.14 -1.42
N MET A 166 11.91 -1.09 -1.92
CA MET A 166 11.44 -2.46 -2.18
C MET A 166 11.02 -3.17 -0.89
N HIS A 167 11.81 -3.03 0.19
CA HIS A 167 11.49 -3.60 1.49
C HIS A 167 10.19 -3.01 2.03
N HIS A 168 10.05 -1.69 1.98
CA HIS A 168 8.84 -1.00 2.41
C HIS A 168 7.63 -1.42 1.58
N TYR A 169 7.79 -1.56 0.26
CA TYR A 169 6.72 -2.03 -0.61
C TYR A 169 6.21 -3.41 -0.17
N SER A 170 7.12 -4.38 -0.03
CA SER A 170 6.76 -5.78 0.27
C SER A 170 6.16 -5.98 1.67
N THR A 171 6.49 -5.10 2.62
CA THR A 171 6.10 -5.26 4.03
C THR A 171 4.95 -4.35 4.45
N ALA A 172 4.77 -3.20 3.80
CA ALA A 172 3.77 -2.21 4.14
C ALA A 172 2.92 -1.80 2.93
N THR A 173 3.51 -1.23 1.87
CA THR A 173 2.74 -0.62 0.76
C THR A 173 1.79 -1.62 0.09
N SER A 174 2.25 -2.86 -0.17
CA SER A 174 1.42 -3.89 -0.82
C SER A 174 0.14 -4.23 -0.04
N LEU A 175 0.14 -4.00 1.28
CA LEU A 175 -1.02 -4.24 2.15
C LEU A 175 -2.03 -3.08 2.13
N THR A 176 -1.66 -1.94 1.56
CA THR A 176 -2.51 -0.75 1.41
C THR A 176 -3.15 -0.63 0.02
N MET A 177 -2.77 -1.52 -0.90
CA MET A 177 -3.27 -1.51 -2.28
C MET A 177 -4.76 -1.92 -2.37
N PRO A 178 -5.48 -1.52 -3.43
CA PRO A 178 -6.87 -1.90 -3.63
C PRO A 178 -7.07 -3.42 -3.54
N ARG A 179 -8.11 -3.85 -2.79
CA ARG A 179 -8.44 -5.26 -2.54
C ARG A 179 -7.32 -6.05 -1.83
N SER A 180 -6.45 -5.41 -1.05
CA SER A 180 -5.42 -6.13 -0.28
C SER A 180 -6.02 -7.15 0.71
N SER A 181 -7.25 -6.96 1.18
CA SER A 181 -7.95 -7.91 2.06
C SER A 181 -8.17 -9.29 1.47
N ASP A 182 -8.40 -9.37 0.15
CA ASP A 182 -8.82 -10.58 -0.57
C ASP A 182 -7.84 -11.01 -1.66
N VAL A 183 -6.99 -10.11 -2.15
CA VAL A 183 -5.93 -10.41 -3.13
C VAL A 183 -4.53 -9.90 -2.71
N SER A 184 -4.26 -9.81 -1.41
CA SER A 184 -2.92 -9.44 -0.87
C SER A 184 -1.77 -10.22 -1.53
N SER A 185 -1.98 -11.51 -1.83
CA SER A 185 -0.92 -12.34 -2.42
C SER A 185 -0.48 -11.83 -3.80
N ILE A 186 -1.36 -11.19 -4.56
CA ILE A 186 -1.00 -10.67 -5.88
C ILE A 186 -0.08 -9.47 -5.73
N TRP A 187 -0.47 -8.48 -4.92
CA TRP A 187 0.34 -7.29 -4.67
C TRP A 187 1.67 -7.60 -3.98
N GLN A 188 1.66 -8.53 -3.02
CA GLN A 188 2.83 -8.84 -2.19
C GLN A 188 3.82 -9.81 -2.87
N PHE A 189 3.36 -10.72 -3.72
CA PHE A 189 4.22 -11.76 -4.31
C PHE A 189 4.25 -11.72 -5.84
N GLU A 190 3.11 -11.78 -6.52
CA GLU A 190 3.09 -11.88 -7.99
C GLU A 190 3.58 -10.61 -8.68
N VAL A 191 3.19 -9.43 -8.18
CA VAL A 191 3.63 -8.14 -8.73
C VAL A 191 5.15 -7.95 -8.59
N PRO A 192 5.78 -8.12 -7.41
CA PRO A 192 7.25 -8.13 -7.30
C PRO A 192 7.93 -9.16 -8.17
N LYS A 193 7.39 -10.38 -8.25
CA LYS A 193 7.94 -11.45 -9.09
C LYS A 193 7.94 -11.06 -10.57
N LEU A 194 6.88 -10.41 -11.06
CA LEU A 194 6.86 -9.83 -12.40
C LEU A 194 7.84 -8.66 -12.53
N GLY A 195 7.95 -7.79 -11.52
CA GLY A 195 8.90 -6.68 -11.51
C GLY A 195 10.36 -7.12 -11.64
N LEU A 196 10.72 -8.28 -11.09
CA LEU A 196 12.05 -8.86 -11.27
C LEU A 196 12.36 -9.26 -12.73
N THR A 197 11.33 -9.49 -13.55
CA THR A 197 11.47 -9.79 -14.98
C THR A 197 11.35 -8.53 -15.84
N TYR A 198 10.50 -7.59 -15.43
CA TYR A 198 10.15 -6.40 -16.21
C TYR A 198 10.53 -5.13 -15.44
N MET A 199 11.65 -4.50 -15.83
CA MET A 199 12.23 -3.36 -15.12
C MET A 199 11.27 -2.17 -14.96
N PHE A 200 10.45 -1.88 -15.98
CA PHE A 200 9.47 -0.80 -15.88
C PHE A 200 8.46 -1.02 -14.75
N LEU A 201 8.07 -2.27 -14.49
CA LEU A 201 7.17 -2.61 -13.39
C LEU A 201 7.90 -2.49 -12.04
N MET A 202 9.17 -2.88 -11.97
CA MET A 202 9.97 -2.66 -10.76
C MET A 202 10.03 -1.17 -10.41
N HIS A 203 10.24 -0.30 -11.40
CA HIS A 203 10.23 1.14 -11.17
C HIS A 203 8.88 1.65 -10.63
N GLU A 204 7.74 1.17 -11.15
CA GLU A 204 6.42 1.52 -10.57
C GLU A 204 6.26 1.06 -9.12
N ILE A 205 6.77 -0.14 -8.78
CA ILE A 205 6.78 -0.71 -7.42
C ILE A 205 7.60 0.18 -6.47
N LEU A 206 8.79 0.60 -6.89
CA LEU A 206 9.65 1.48 -6.10
C LEU A 206 9.03 2.88 -5.96
N ALA A 207 8.43 3.41 -7.03
CA ALA A 207 7.77 4.70 -7.02
C ALA A 207 6.62 4.76 -6.01
N ILE A 208 5.72 3.77 -6.02
CA ILE A 208 4.61 3.74 -5.05
C ILE A 208 5.13 3.49 -3.63
N GLY A 209 6.21 2.72 -3.47
CA GLY A 209 6.92 2.54 -2.20
C GLY A 209 7.43 3.87 -1.64
N ALA A 210 8.06 4.69 -2.48
CA ALA A 210 8.55 6.02 -2.11
C ALA A 210 7.40 6.97 -1.75
N LEU A 211 6.33 7.02 -2.55
CA LEU A 211 5.17 7.87 -2.25
C LEU A 211 4.50 7.47 -0.92
N HIS A 212 4.42 6.19 -0.62
CA HIS A 212 3.89 5.71 0.66
C HIS A 212 4.78 6.09 1.84
N LEU A 213 6.12 6.01 1.70
CA LEU A 213 7.03 6.52 2.72
C LEU A 213 6.89 8.03 2.90
N GLY A 214 6.80 8.80 1.82
CA GLY A 214 6.57 10.25 1.88
C GLY A 214 5.23 10.62 2.51
N TYR A 215 4.21 9.76 2.39
CA TYR A 215 2.95 9.91 3.11
C TYR A 215 3.15 9.75 4.63
N LEU A 216 3.85 8.69 5.05
CA LEU A 216 4.11 8.36 6.46
C LEU A 216 5.13 9.27 7.13
N HIS A 217 6.04 9.87 6.36
CA HIS A 217 7.13 10.75 6.80
C HIS A 217 7.02 12.13 6.15
N PRO A 218 6.08 12.99 6.58
CA PRO A 218 5.85 14.31 6.00
C PRO A 218 7.11 15.19 5.93
N GLU A 219 8.05 15.01 6.87
CA GLU A 219 9.31 15.73 6.97
C GLU A 219 10.31 15.41 5.84
N GLN A 220 10.25 14.21 5.26
CA GLN A 220 11.10 13.76 4.15
C GLN A 220 10.32 13.64 2.83
N ARG A 221 9.09 14.15 2.83
CA ARG A 221 8.12 13.99 1.75
C ARG A 221 8.65 14.43 0.38
N GLU A 222 9.32 15.57 0.31
CA GLU A 222 9.89 16.11 -0.93
C GLU A 222 10.98 15.20 -1.50
N SER A 223 11.85 14.65 -0.63
CA SER A 223 12.90 13.72 -1.04
C SER A 223 12.31 12.44 -1.63
N TYR A 224 11.33 11.84 -0.96
CA TYR A 224 10.69 10.62 -1.47
C TYR A 224 9.87 10.88 -2.76
N ALA A 225 9.27 12.07 -2.89
CA ALA A 225 8.59 12.47 -4.13
C ALA A 225 9.57 12.57 -5.31
N LEU A 226 10.79 13.07 -5.09
CA LEU A 226 11.84 13.09 -6.10
C LEU A 226 12.23 11.67 -6.54
N HIS A 227 12.43 10.74 -5.60
CA HIS A 227 12.71 9.33 -5.92
C HIS A 227 11.55 8.70 -6.71
N ALA A 228 10.30 8.94 -6.31
CA ALA A 228 9.13 8.47 -7.02
C ALA A 228 9.08 9.00 -8.45
N SER A 229 9.33 10.30 -8.66
CA SER A 229 9.33 10.93 -9.98
C SER A 229 10.42 10.39 -10.90
N GLN A 230 11.61 10.11 -10.37
CA GLN A 230 12.70 9.46 -11.11
C GLN A 230 12.28 8.07 -11.58
N HIS A 231 11.77 7.23 -10.68
CA HIS A 231 11.32 5.90 -11.04
C HIS A 231 10.11 5.92 -11.99
N GLN A 232 9.15 6.83 -11.83
CA GLN A 232 8.06 6.99 -12.80
C GLN A 232 8.58 7.34 -14.20
N SER A 233 9.60 8.20 -14.30
CA SER A 233 10.20 8.55 -15.59
C SER A 233 10.84 7.33 -16.27
N ASP A 234 11.59 6.53 -15.52
CA ASP A 234 12.21 5.29 -16.00
C ASP A 234 11.15 4.23 -16.37
N ALA A 235 10.10 4.11 -15.57
CA ALA A 235 8.97 3.21 -15.82
C ALA A 235 8.24 3.57 -17.12
N ILE A 236 7.87 4.84 -17.30
CA ILE A 236 7.18 5.32 -18.51
C ILE A 236 8.04 5.09 -19.75
N ALA A 237 9.36 5.32 -19.67
CA ALA A 237 10.28 5.04 -20.77
C ALA A 237 10.25 3.57 -21.17
N GLY A 238 10.41 2.64 -20.21
CA GLY A 238 10.37 1.20 -20.50
C GLY A 238 8.99 0.67 -20.90
N MET A 239 7.90 1.27 -20.37
CA MET A 239 6.54 0.96 -20.78
C MET A 239 6.30 1.34 -22.25
N ARG A 240 6.76 2.52 -22.70
CA ARG A 240 6.59 2.98 -24.10
C ARG A 240 7.19 2.01 -25.10
N GLU A 241 8.35 1.43 -24.81
CA GLU A 241 8.97 0.41 -25.64
C GLU A 241 8.12 -0.88 -25.70
N SER A 242 7.63 -1.32 -24.54
CA SER A 242 6.82 -2.55 -24.43
C SER A 242 5.41 -2.40 -25.03
N LEU A 243 4.85 -1.19 -25.01
CA LEU A 243 3.53 -0.88 -25.58
C LEU A 243 3.51 -0.97 -27.11
N MET A 244 4.65 -0.87 -27.78
CA MET A 244 4.72 -1.05 -29.24
C MET A 244 4.45 -2.50 -29.66
N ASN A 245 4.64 -3.48 -28.77
CA ASN A 245 4.39 -4.89 -29.04
C ASN A 245 3.89 -5.63 -27.79
N ILE A 246 2.57 -5.59 -27.58
CA ILE A 246 1.92 -6.27 -26.46
C ILE A 246 1.70 -7.74 -26.83
N THR A 247 2.18 -8.63 -25.97
CA THR A 247 2.07 -10.09 -26.11
C THR A 247 1.34 -10.69 -24.91
N THR A 248 0.94 -11.96 -25.02
CA THR A 248 0.35 -12.69 -23.89
C THR A 248 1.29 -12.84 -22.70
N GLU A 249 2.61 -12.74 -22.91
CA GLU A 249 3.64 -12.89 -21.87
C GLU A 249 3.88 -11.60 -21.08
N ASN A 250 3.87 -10.44 -21.76
CA ASN A 250 4.14 -9.14 -21.14
C ASN A 250 2.87 -8.40 -20.70
N CYS A 251 1.69 -8.80 -21.17
CA CYS A 251 0.42 -8.13 -20.85
C CYS A 251 0.13 -8.04 -19.34
N HIS A 252 0.56 -9.05 -18.57
CA HIS A 252 0.41 -9.06 -17.11
C HIS A 252 1.25 -7.98 -16.43
N ALA A 253 2.49 -7.79 -16.87
CA ALA A 253 3.37 -6.77 -16.33
C ALA A 253 2.91 -5.37 -16.74
N LEU A 254 2.48 -5.19 -17.99
CA LEU A 254 1.91 -3.94 -18.48
C LEU A 254 0.62 -3.57 -17.74
N PHE A 255 -0.25 -4.54 -17.47
CA PHE A 255 -1.46 -4.33 -16.67
C PHE A 255 -1.11 -3.88 -15.24
N ALA A 256 -0.18 -4.58 -14.58
CA ALA A 256 0.27 -4.22 -13.24
C ALA A 256 0.92 -2.83 -13.19
N ALA A 257 1.80 -2.53 -14.13
CA ALA A 257 2.51 -1.25 -14.20
C ALA A 257 1.52 -0.11 -14.46
N SER A 258 0.60 -0.27 -15.40
CA SER A 258 -0.45 0.72 -15.65
C SER A 258 -1.33 0.94 -14.41
N SER A 259 -1.64 -0.12 -13.67
CA SER A 259 -2.45 -0.04 -12.45
C SER A 259 -1.72 0.72 -11.34
N LEU A 260 -0.44 0.46 -11.15
CA LEU A 260 0.40 1.21 -10.20
C LEU A 260 0.59 2.66 -10.64
N LEU A 261 0.74 2.91 -11.95
CA LEU A 261 0.84 4.25 -12.52
C LEU A 261 -0.40 5.10 -12.18
N LEU A 262 -1.60 4.52 -12.21
CA LEU A 262 -2.83 5.19 -11.75
C LEU A 262 -2.73 5.61 -10.28
N LEU A 263 -2.33 4.69 -9.42
CA LEU A 263 -2.21 4.95 -7.98
C LEU A 263 -1.12 5.97 -7.68
N ASN A 264 0.00 5.89 -8.42
CA ASN A 264 1.10 6.83 -8.38
C ASN A 264 0.66 8.23 -8.81
N ALA A 265 -0.16 8.36 -9.86
CA ALA A 265 -0.66 9.63 -10.34
C ALA A 265 -1.54 10.33 -9.28
N TYR A 266 -2.48 9.60 -8.67
CA TYR A 266 -3.25 10.13 -7.54
C TYR A 266 -2.35 10.47 -6.35
N SER A 267 -1.38 9.61 -6.07
CA SER A 267 -0.43 9.81 -4.97
C SER A 267 0.52 10.97 -5.19
N THR A 268 0.78 11.44 -6.41
CA THR A 268 1.82 12.45 -6.65
C THR A 268 1.32 13.88 -6.38
N PHE A 269 0.01 14.08 -6.41
CA PHE A 269 -0.57 15.42 -6.35
C PHE A 269 -0.28 16.17 -5.02
N PRO A 270 -0.41 15.57 -3.82
CA PRO A 270 -0.02 16.27 -2.58
C PRO A 270 1.48 16.65 -2.49
N TYR A 271 2.30 16.27 -3.48
CA TYR A 271 3.77 16.23 -3.40
C TYR A 271 4.46 17.12 -4.46
N GLN A 272 3.84 17.40 -5.61
CA GLN A 272 4.47 18.15 -6.71
C GLN A 272 4.51 19.68 -6.56
N ARG A 273 3.80 20.28 -5.59
CA ARG A 273 3.90 21.74 -5.30
C ARG A 273 4.48 22.00 -3.93
N GLY A 274 5.72 21.53 -3.73
CA GLY A 274 6.59 21.84 -2.60
C GLY A 274 6.99 23.31 -2.50
N ALA A 275 6.03 24.21 -2.27
CA ALA A 275 6.34 25.46 -1.61
C ALA A 275 5.57 25.50 -0.28
N PRO A 276 6.21 25.90 0.84
CA PRO A 276 5.53 26.23 2.10
C PRO A 276 4.44 27.32 1.93
N HIS A 277 4.31 27.90 0.73
CA HIS A 277 3.43 29.02 0.39
C HIS A 277 2.57 28.82 -0.88
N SER A 278 2.64 27.69 -1.60
CA SER A 278 1.72 27.44 -2.73
C SER A 278 0.48 26.72 -2.23
N GLN A 279 -0.54 27.48 -1.84
CA GLN A 279 -1.90 27.02 -1.51
C GLN A 279 -2.70 26.53 -2.74
N GLU A 280 -2.05 26.03 -3.78
CA GLU A 280 -2.75 25.72 -5.02
C GLU A 280 -3.28 24.28 -4.97
N ALA A 281 -4.58 24.19 -4.69
CA ALA A 281 -5.36 22.96 -4.77
C ALA A 281 -5.33 22.37 -6.21
N PRO A 282 -5.53 21.05 -6.37
CA PRO A 282 -5.67 20.41 -7.67
C PRO A 282 -6.69 21.13 -8.53
N THR A 283 -6.29 21.37 -9.76
CA THR A 283 -7.12 21.94 -10.80
C THR A 283 -7.82 20.83 -11.58
N VAL A 284 -8.78 21.19 -12.42
CA VAL A 284 -9.39 20.21 -13.33
C VAL A 284 -8.36 19.65 -14.31
N ASP A 285 -7.35 20.44 -14.74
CA ASP A 285 -6.30 19.94 -15.65
C ASP A 285 -5.51 18.80 -15.00
N ASP A 286 -5.19 18.91 -13.71
CA ASP A 286 -4.49 17.85 -12.98
C ASP A 286 -5.32 16.55 -12.94
N VAL A 287 -6.65 16.65 -12.80
CA VAL A 287 -7.57 15.50 -12.87
C VAL A 287 -7.54 14.89 -14.27
N LEU A 288 -7.56 15.72 -15.31
CA LEU A 288 -7.53 15.26 -16.70
C LEU A 288 -6.21 14.59 -17.05
N ASP A 289 -5.09 15.09 -16.54
CA ASP A 289 -3.78 14.47 -16.74
C ASP A 289 -3.74 13.05 -16.17
N VAL A 290 -4.32 12.83 -14.98
CA VAL A 290 -4.49 11.47 -14.41
C VAL A 290 -5.33 10.59 -15.33
N PHE A 291 -6.47 11.10 -15.82
CA PHE A 291 -7.38 10.34 -16.69
C PHE A 291 -6.70 9.96 -18.02
N LEU A 292 -5.95 10.90 -18.60
CA LEU A 292 -5.23 10.70 -19.86
C LEU A 292 -4.08 9.71 -19.71
N LEU A 293 -3.35 9.76 -18.59
CA LEU A 293 -2.22 8.87 -18.31
C LEU A 293 -2.65 7.39 -18.32
N VAL A 294 -3.87 7.10 -17.85
CA VAL A 294 -4.35 5.72 -17.70
C VAL A 294 -5.29 5.26 -18.80
N ARG A 295 -5.57 6.11 -19.78
CA ARG A 295 -6.43 5.79 -20.93
C ARG A 295 -5.93 4.59 -21.73
N GLY A 296 -4.60 4.44 -21.84
CA GLY A 296 -3.98 3.28 -22.49
C GLY A 296 -4.31 1.93 -21.83
N MET A 297 -4.68 1.94 -20.53
CA MET A 297 -5.04 0.72 -19.79
C MET A 297 -6.33 0.07 -20.32
N SER A 298 -7.30 0.86 -20.78
CA SER A 298 -8.55 0.32 -21.34
C SER A 298 -8.29 -0.53 -22.58
N HIS A 299 -7.33 -0.11 -23.41
CA HIS A 299 -6.92 -0.87 -24.59
C HIS A 299 -6.24 -2.20 -24.21
N ILE A 300 -5.36 -2.19 -23.19
CA ILE A 300 -4.71 -3.41 -22.68
C ILE A 300 -5.76 -4.38 -22.14
N LEU A 301 -6.69 -3.88 -21.31
CA LEU A 301 -7.76 -4.68 -20.74
C LEU A 301 -8.63 -5.28 -21.84
N SER A 302 -9.20 -4.47 -22.72
CA SER A 302 -10.09 -4.97 -23.79
C SER A 302 -9.41 -5.99 -24.73
N SER A 303 -8.13 -5.80 -25.05
CA SER A 303 -7.42 -6.65 -26.02
C SER A 303 -6.86 -7.94 -25.41
N PHE A 304 -6.47 -7.93 -24.12
CA PHE A 304 -5.80 -9.05 -23.46
C PHE A 304 -6.54 -9.62 -22.24
N GLN A 305 -7.79 -9.20 -22.01
CA GLN A 305 -8.61 -9.67 -20.90
C GLN A 305 -8.61 -11.19 -20.73
N PRO A 306 -8.80 -12.03 -21.76
CA PRO A 306 -8.79 -13.49 -21.59
C PRO A 306 -7.46 -14.02 -21.03
N SER A 307 -6.34 -13.46 -21.49
CA SER A 307 -5.01 -13.82 -21.01
C SER A 307 -4.83 -13.36 -19.56
N ILE A 308 -5.18 -12.11 -19.24
CA ILE A 308 -5.04 -11.54 -17.89
C ILE A 308 -5.91 -12.33 -16.88
N GLN A 309 -7.11 -12.71 -17.26
CA GLN A 309 -8.05 -13.47 -16.43
C GLN A 309 -7.65 -14.93 -16.20
N THR A 310 -6.80 -15.49 -17.07
CA THR A 310 -6.25 -16.85 -16.89
C THR A 310 -4.87 -16.84 -16.22
N GLY A 311 -4.22 -15.68 -16.15
CA GLY A 311 -2.91 -15.47 -15.57
C GLY A 311 -2.88 -15.18 -14.06
N PRO A 312 -1.78 -14.57 -13.55
CA PRO A 312 -1.57 -14.28 -12.13
C PRO A 312 -2.63 -13.34 -11.52
N PHE A 313 -3.29 -12.54 -12.35
CA PHE A 313 -4.29 -11.55 -11.93
C PHE A 313 -5.72 -12.10 -11.89
N ARG A 314 -5.95 -13.39 -12.18
CA ARG A 314 -7.29 -14.03 -12.21
C ARG A 314 -8.21 -13.65 -11.05
N ASN A 315 -7.68 -13.55 -9.83
CA ASN A 315 -8.50 -13.29 -8.65
C ASN A 315 -8.97 -11.82 -8.55
N PHE A 316 -8.35 -10.88 -9.27
CA PHE A 316 -8.89 -9.51 -9.40
C PHE A 316 -10.21 -9.48 -10.16
N PHE A 317 -10.44 -10.44 -11.05
CA PHE A 317 -11.66 -10.54 -11.84
C PHE A 317 -12.68 -11.48 -11.22
N THR A 318 -12.31 -12.16 -10.12
CA THR A 318 -13.29 -12.96 -9.38
C THR A 318 -14.24 -12.02 -8.68
N GLU A 319 -15.50 -12.07 -9.10
CA GLU A 319 -16.60 -11.31 -8.52
C GLU A 319 -16.82 -11.79 -7.09
N VAL A 320 -16.76 -10.85 -6.15
CA VAL A 320 -17.20 -11.11 -4.79
C VAL A 320 -18.67 -10.75 -4.76
N VAL A 321 -19.54 -11.76 -4.81
CA VAL A 321 -20.99 -11.57 -4.70
C VAL A 321 -21.31 -11.17 -3.26
N THR A 322 -21.30 -9.87 -3.01
CA THR A 322 -21.90 -9.26 -1.82
C THR A 322 -22.85 -8.20 -2.32
N PRO A 323 -24.17 -8.30 -2.09
CA PRO A 323 -25.07 -7.19 -2.37
C PRO A 323 -24.76 -6.07 -1.37
N ALA A 324 -23.88 -5.16 -1.76
CA ALA A 324 -23.50 -4.00 -0.98
C ALA A 324 -23.85 -2.75 -1.79
N SER A 325 -25.15 -2.54 -2.01
CA SER A 325 -25.59 -1.19 -2.35
C SER A 325 -25.27 -0.31 -1.15
N THR A 326 -24.55 0.78 -1.41
CA THR A 326 -24.15 1.71 -0.36
C THR A 326 -25.06 2.93 -0.43
N PRO A 327 -25.44 3.52 0.72
CA PRO A 327 -26.26 4.74 0.72
C PRO A 327 -25.68 5.84 -0.19
N LEU A 328 -24.35 5.93 -0.27
CA LEU A 328 -23.70 6.90 -1.15
C LEU A 328 -23.96 6.64 -2.62
N LEU A 329 -23.75 5.42 -3.09
CA LEU A 329 -23.91 5.10 -4.50
C LEU A 329 -25.38 5.12 -4.91
N GLU A 330 -26.31 4.81 -4.00
CA GLU A 330 -27.74 5.03 -4.19
C GLU A 330 -28.06 6.52 -4.37
N ALA A 331 -27.56 7.37 -3.48
CA ALA A 331 -27.76 8.81 -3.57
C ALA A 331 -27.15 9.40 -4.86
N VAL A 332 -25.90 9.01 -5.21
CA VAL A 332 -25.25 9.43 -6.47
C VAL A 332 -26.08 8.99 -7.68
N THR A 333 -26.56 7.74 -7.70
CA THR A 333 -27.41 7.22 -8.77
C THR A 333 -28.67 8.06 -8.94
N GLN A 334 -29.39 8.30 -7.84
CA GLN A 334 -30.63 9.08 -7.86
C GLN A 334 -30.40 10.52 -8.34
N HIS A 335 -29.31 11.16 -7.92
CA HIS A 335 -28.99 12.51 -8.34
C HIS A 335 -28.51 12.57 -9.80
N LEU A 336 -27.82 11.56 -10.31
CA LEU A 336 -27.44 11.47 -11.71
C LEU A 336 -28.66 11.28 -12.63
N GLU A 337 -29.65 10.49 -12.21
CA GLU A 337 -30.93 10.37 -12.92
C GLU A 337 -31.67 11.73 -12.98
N ASN A 338 -31.68 12.47 -11.87
CA ASN A 338 -32.26 13.81 -11.82
C ASN A 338 -31.47 14.81 -12.69
N LEU A 339 -30.14 14.66 -12.75
CA LEU A 339 -29.28 15.45 -13.63
C LEU A 339 -29.62 15.21 -15.11
N GLN A 340 -29.88 13.96 -15.52
CA GLN A 340 -30.32 13.67 -16.90
C GLN A 340 -31.62 14.39 -17.28
N VAL A 341 -32.57 14.47 -16.35
CA VAL A 341 -33.83 15.22 -16.58
C VAL A 341 -33.54 16.71 -16.71
N SER A 342 -32.73 17.26 -15.81
CA SER A 342 -32.39 18.69 -15.77
C SER A 342 -31.56 19.12 -17.00
N LEU A 343 -30.67 18.26 -17.50
CA LEU A 343 -29.87 18.48 -18.70
C LEU A 343 -30.74 18.72 -19.93
N LYS A 344 -31.88 18.04 -20.07
CA LYS A 344 -32.80 18.24 -21.23
C LYS A 344 -33.30 19.69 -21.32
N THR A 345 -33.55 20.32 -20.17
CA THR A 345 -34.05 21.70 -20.08
C THR A 345 -32.94 22.75 -19.92
N SER A 346 -31.67 22.34 -19.84
CA SER A 346 -30.52 23.25 -19.64
C SER A 346 -30.19 24.08 -20.89
N SER A 347 -29.38 25.13 -20.68
CA SER A 347 -28.87 26.02 -21.74
C SER A 347 -27.84 25.40 -22.70
N ALA A 348 -27.37 24.17 -22.44
CA ALA A 348 -26.38 23.50 -23.29
C ALA A 348 -26.91 23.22 -24.71
N ASP A 349 -26.00 23.06 -25.68
CA ASP A 349 -26.36 22.61 -27.02
C ASP A 349 -26.73 21.11 -27.04
N GLU A 350 -27.55 20.69 -28.01
CA GLU A 350 -28.01 19.31 -28.11
C GLU A 350 -26.89 18.26 -28.28
N PRO A 351 -25.83 18.51 -29.07
CA PRO A 351 -24.65 17.63 -29.09
C PRO A 351 -24.03 17.43 -27.69
N THR A 352 -23.77 18.51 -26.95
CA THR A 352 -23.22 18.45 -25.59
C THR A 352 -24.13 17.66 -24.65
N LYS A 353 -25.45 17.93 -24.68
CA LYS A 353 -26.43 17.17 -23.88
C LYS A 353 -26.39 15.67 -24.19
N ALA A 354 -26.31 15.29 -25.46
CA ALA A 354 -26.25 13.89 -25.87
C ALA A 354 -24.97 13.19 -25.39
N ILE A 355 -23.81 13.87 -25.48
CA ILE A 355 -22.52 13.34 -25.01
C ILE A 355 -22.55 13.15 -23.49
N VAL A 356 -22.97 14.17 -22.73
CA VAL A 356 -23.02 14.11 -21.27
C VAL A 356 -24.04 13.08 -20.79
N SER A 357 -25.23 12.99 -21.42
CA SER A 357 -26.23 11.97 -21.08
C SER A 357 -25.70 10.56 -21.28
N LYS A 358 -25.00 10.30 -22.40
CA LYS A 358 -24.37 9.00 -22.67
C LYS A 358 -23.30 8.69 -21.62
N GLU A 359 -22.50 9.67 -21.22
CA GLU A 359 -21.47 9.47 -20.20
C GLU A 359 -22.08 9.23 -18.80
N ILE A 360 -23.23 9.85 -18.48
CA ILE A 360 -23.98 9.51 -17.27
C ILE A 360 -24.41 8.04 -17.29
N ASP A 361 -24.93 7.53 -18.42
CA ASP A 361 -25.32 6.11 -18.53
C ASP A 361 -24.11 5.17 -18.34
N VAL A 362 -22.95 5.52 -18.91
CA VAL A 362 -21.69 4.79 -18.69
C VAL A 362 -21.31 4.80 -17.21
N PHE A 363 -21.39 5.95 -16.54
CA PHE A 363 -21.04 6.09 -15.13
C PHE A 363 -21.97 5.25 -14.23
N LEU A 364 -23.29 5.31 -14.49
CA LEU A 364 -24.29 4.49 -13.81
C LEU A 364 -24.04 2.98 -14.00
N GLY A 365 -23.68 2.57 -15.22
CA GLY A 365 -23.30 1.18 -15.50
C GLY A 365 -22.11 0.70 -14.67
N TRP A 366 -21.10 1.55 -14.48
CA TRP A 366 -19.95 1.23 -13.61
C TRP A 366 -20.32 1.17 -12.13
N ILE A 367 -21.24 2.02 -11.67
CA ILE A 367 -21.78 1.97 -10.30
C ILE A 367 -22.48 0.63 -10.08
N MET A 368 -23.40 0.26 -10.96
CA MET A 368 -24.12 -1.02 -10.88
C MET A 368 -23.15 -2.20 -10.88
N HIS A 369 -22.22 -2.24 -11.84
CA HIS A 369 -21.23 -3.30 -11.92
C HIS A 369 -20.39 -3.38 -10.64
N ALA A 370 -19.96 -2.25 -10.08
CA ALA A 370 -19.15 -2.25 -8.88
C ALA A 370 -19.91 -2.79 -7.66
N VAL A 371 -21.17 -2.37 -7.48
CA VAL A 371 -22.04 -2.85 -6.39
C VAL A 371 -22.25 -4.37 -6.45
N GLU A 372 -22.33 -4.94 -7.65
CA GLU A 372 -22.55 -6.38 -7.84
C GLU A 372 -21.29 -7.23 -7.65
N THR A 373 -20.10 -6.65 -7.82
CA THR A 373 -18.87 -7.43 -8.01
C THR A 373 -17.78 -7.19 -6.96
N THR A 374 -18.03 -6.33 -5.96
CA THR A 374 -17.04 -6.04 -4.92
C THR A 374 -17.58 -5.60 -3.57
N ALA A 375 -16.77 -5.80 -2.54
CA ALA A 375 -17.01 -5.28 -1.20
C ALA A 375 -16.66 -3.78 -1.03
N PHE A 376 -15.97 -3.17 -2.01
CA PHE A 376 -15.55 -1.76 -1.96
C PHE A 376 -15.96 -1.01 -3.24
N PRO A 377 -17.28 -0.84 -3.47
CA PRO A 377 -17.79 -0.37 -4.76
C PRO A 377 -17.37 1.06 -5.09
N GLU A 378 -17.28 1.97 -4.11
CA GLU A 378 -16.86 3.35 -4.32
C GLU A 378 -15.43 3.43 -4.88
N LEU A 379 -14.49 2.70 -4.26
CA LEU A 379 -13.11 2.68 -4.72
C LEU A 379 -12.99 2.05 -6.11
N ARG A 380 -13.79 1.02 -6.40
CA ARG A 380 -13.83 0.43 -7.74
C ARG A 380 -14.29 1.46 -8.76
N VAL A 381 -15.42 2.12 -8.54
CA VAL A 381 -15.95 3.17 -9.42
C VAL A 381 -14.93 4.30 -9.63
N ALA A 382 -14.32 4.78 -8.54
CA ALA A 382 -13.34 5.86 -8.56
C ALA A 382 -12.12 5.55 -9.45
N LEU A 383 -11.71 4.28 -9.54
CA LEU A 383 -10.57 3.84 -10.34
C LEU A 383 -10.96 3.40 -11.76
N THR A 384 -12.14 2.80 -11.96
CA THR A 384 -12.52 2.22 -13.27
C THR A 384 -13.20 3.19 -14.22
N TRP A 385 -14.00 4.13 -13.73
CA TRP A 385 -14.66 5.11 -14.61
C TRP A 385 -13.66 5.97 -15.40
N PRO A 386 -12.60 6.55 -14.79
CA PRO A 386 -11.58 7.31 -15.52
C PRO A 386 -10.92 6.57 -16.69
N ILE A 387 -10.71 5.26 -16.54
CA ILE A 387 -10.08 4.42 -17.57
C ILE A 387 -11.00 4.25 -18.79
N ASN A 388 -12.32 4.38 -18.61
CA ASN A 388 -13.33 4.06 -19.61
C ASN A 388 -14.12 5.28 -20.12
N LEU A 389 -13.61 6.49 -19.88
CA LEU A 389 -14.22 7.73 -20.35
C LEU A 389 -14.24 7.81 -21.89
N THR A 390 -15.36 8.26 -22.45
CA THR A 390 -15.47 8.51 -23.89
C THR A 390 -14.54 9.65 -24.35
N GLU A 391 -14.05 9.59 -25.59
CA GLU A 391 -13.18 10.66 -26.15
C GLU A 391 -13.95 11.98 -26.24
N GLU A 392 -15.22 11.89 -26.63
CA GLU A 392 -16.10 13.03 -26.82
C GLU A 392 -16.31 13.78 -25.49
N TYR A 393 -16.53 13.04 -24.40
CA TYR A 393 -16.67 13.62 -23.08
C TYR A 393 -15.34 14.21 -22.55
N LEU A 394 -14.21 13.54 -22.77
CA LEU A 394 -12.91 14.12 -22.42
C LEU A 394 -12.65 15.44 -23.16
N GLN A 395 -13.07 15.55 -24.41
CA GLN A 395 -12.91 16.79 -25.17
C GLN A 395 -13.76 17.92 -24.58
N LEU A 396 -14.97 17.63 -24.11
CA LEU A 396 -15.79 18.61 -23.39
C LEU A 396 -15.13 19.06 -22.08
N LEU A 397 -14.55 18.13 -21.31
CA LEU A 397 -13.82 18.48 -20.09
C LEU A 397 -12.59 19.34 -20.36
N ARG A 398 -11.81 19.04 -21.42
CA ARG A 398 -10.68 19.87 -21.86
C ARG A 398 -11.11 21.29 -22.25
N ASN A 399 -12.31 21.42 -22.82
CA ASN A 399 -12.90 22.70 -23.18
C ASN A 399 -13.55 23.42 -21.99
N ARG A 400 -13.49 22.84 -20.77
CA ARG A 400 -14.16 23.34 -19.55
C ARG A 400 -15.66 23.54 -19.74
N ASP A 401 -16.29 22.64 -20.50
CA ASP A 401 -17.73 22.69 -20.73
C ASP A 401 -18.50 22.54 -19.39
N PRO A 402 -19.43 23.45 -19.06
CA PRO A 402 -20.13 23.42 -17.77
C PRO A 402 -20.97 22.14 -17.53
N ALA A 403 -21.53 21.55 -18.59
CA ALA A 403 -22.31 20.31 -18.46
C ALA A 403 -21.40 19.13 -18.12
N ALA A 404 -20.24 19.05 -18.77
CA ALA A 404 -19.24 18.03 -18.47
C ALA A 404 -18.63 18.21 -17.06
N LEU A 405 -18.28 19.43 -16.68
CA LEU A 405 -17.78 19.75 -15.33
C LEU A 405 -18.81 19.40 -14.24
N THR A 406 -20.10 19.54 -14.52
CA THR A 406 -21.18 19.14 -13.60
C THR A 406 -21.13 17.64 -13.30
N LEU A 407 -20.97 16.79 -14.32
CA LEU A 407 -20.81 15.34 -14.11
C LEU A 407 -19.51 15.00 -13.35
N LEU A 408 -18.42 15.72 -13.62
CA LEU A 408 -17.17 15.57 -12.87
C LEU A 408 -17.31 15.92 -11.37
N ALA A 409 -18.25 16.80 -11.01
CA ALA A 409 -18.54 17.11 -9.60
C ALA A 409 -19.15 15.90 -8.87
N TYR A 410 -20.01 15.12 -9.55
CA TYR A 410 -20.56 13.86 -9.01
C TYR A 410 -19.48 12.80 -8.85
N TYR A 411 -18.54 12.70 -9.79
CA TYR A 411 -17.37 11.85 -9.61
C TYR A 411 -16.55 12.26 -8.37
N SER A 412 -16.37 13.56 -8.14
CA SER A 412 -15.63 14.07 -6.98
C SER A 412 -16.24 13.66 -5.63
N VAL A 413 -17.57 13.46 -5.57
CA VAL A 413 -18.27 12.90 -4.41
C VAL A 413 -17.84 11.47 -4.12
N VAL A 414 -17.77 10.63 -5.16
CA VAL A 414 -17.31 9.24 -5.04
C VAL A 414 -15.84 9.21 -4.61
N VAL A 415 -14.98 10.03 -5.20
CA VAL A 415 -13.57 10.12 -4.77
C VAL A 415 -13.48 10.54 -3.30
N ARG A 416 -14.24 11.57 -2.89
CA ARG A 416 -14.24 12.11 -1.52
C ARG A 416 -14.60 11.07 -0.47
N SER A 417 -15.43 10.07 -0.78
CA SER A 417 -15.79 9.01 0.15
C SER A 417 -14.65 7.99 0.36
N THR A 418 -13.80 7.80 -0.65
CA THR A 418 -12.67 6.87 -0.59
C THR A 418 -11.49 7.40 0.21
N GLU A 419 -11.31 8.72 0.30
CA GLU A 419 -10.14 9.36 0.93
C GLU A 419 -9.91 8.95 2.40
N ALA A 420 -10.95 8.49 3.10
CA ALA A 420 -10.84 8.03 4.49
C ALA A 420 -10.08 6.71 4.60
N THR A 421 -10.10 5.87 3.57
CA THR A 421 -9.54 4.52 3.57
C THR A 421 -8.34 4.38 2.63
N THR A 422 -8.13 5.33 1.73
CA THR A 422 -7.03 5.30 0.74
C THR A 422 -6.12 6.52 0.88
N TRP A 423 -4.88 6.29 1.31
CA TRP A 423 -3.89 7.36 1.49
C TRP A 423 -3.55 8.08 0.18
N PHE A 424 -3.56 7.36 -0.94
CA PHE A 424 -3.20 7.90 -2.26
C PHE A 424 -4.29 8.79 -2.90
N MET A 425 -5.55 8.71 -2.48
CA MET A 425 -6.64 9.55 -3.01
C MET A 425 -6.85 10.83 -2.20
N GLN A 426 -6.11 11.03 -1.10
CA GLN A 426 -6.40 12.12 -0.17
C GLN A 426 -6.34 13.49 -0.83
N GLY A 427 -7.41 14.27 -0.63
CA GLY A 427 -7.51 15.64 -1.11
C GLY A 427 -8.06 15.78 -2.53
N TRP A 428 -8.17 14.71 -3.32
CA TRP A 428 -8.68 14.83 -4.69
C TRP A 428 -10.15 15.26 -4.73
N GLY A 429 -11.03 14.64 -3.96
CA GLY A 429 -12.47 14.92 -4.04
C GLY A 429 -12.81 16.37 -3.70
N ILE A 430 -12.26 16.90 -2.59
CA ILE A 430 -12.56 18.28 -2.16
C ILE A 430 -12.00 19.34 -3.10
N ASN A 431 -10.83 19.08 -3.65
CA ASN A 431 -10.13 20.07 -4.43
C ASN A 431 -10.58 20.07 -5.90
N SER A 432 -10.82 18.90 -6.49
CA SER A 432 -11.48 18.80 -7.80
C SER A 432 -12.82 19.53 -7.79
N ALA A 433 -13.62 19.35 -6.75
CA ALA A 433 -14.89 20.07 -6.62
C ALA A 433 -14.71 21.58 -6.47
N ARG A 434 -13.70 22.05 -5.73
CA ARG A 434 -13.39 23.48 -5.63
C ARG A 434 -13.01 24.07 -6.99
N ALA A 435 -12.16 23.37 -7.75
CA ALA A 435 -11.74 23.78 -9.09
C ALA A 435 -12.89 23.74 -10.10
N ILE A 436 -13.85 22.83 -9.95
CA ILE A 436 -15.05 22.81 -10.79
C ILE A 436 -15.92 24.05 -10.52
N VAL A 437 -16.16 24.41 -9.26
CA VAL A 437 -17.04 25.52 -8.90
C VAL A 437 -16.56 26.89 -9.37
N SER A 438 -15.23 27.08 -9.42
CA SER A 438 -14.66 28.32 -9.97
C SER A 438 -15.04 28.54 -11.43
N ASP A 439 -15.26 27.45 -12.17
CA ASP A 439 -15.43 27.47 -13.62
C ASP A 439 -16.92 27.43 -14.04
N LEU A 440 -17.84 27.17 -13.10
CA LEU A 440 -19.27 27.06 -13.39
C LEU A 440 -20.01 28.40 -13.31
N ASP A 441 -20.85 28.64 -14.30
CA ASP A 441 -21.85 29.71 -14.30
C ASP A 441 -22.98 29.46 -13.27
N PRO A 442 -23.75 30.49 -12.88
CA PRO A 442 -24.79 30.37 -11.85
C PRO A 442 -25.85 29.30 -12.11
N GLU A 443 -26.24 29.06 -13.37
CA GLU A 443 -27.19 28.01 -13.74
C GLU A 443 -26.69 26.62 -13.32
N TRP A 444 -25.45 26.30 -13.68
CA TRP A 444 -24.83 25.01 -13.39
C TRP A 444 -24.47 24.84 -11.91
N LYS A 445 -24.21 25.93 -11.21
CA LYS A 445 -24.01 25.93 -9.75
C LYS A 445 -25.19 25.36 -8.98
N GLU A 446 -26.42 25.52 -9.48
CA GLU A 446 -27.61 24.89 -8.91
C GLU A 446 -27.56 23.35 -9.01
N LEU A 447 -27.08 22.83 -10.13
CA LEU A 447 -26.99 21.39 -10.42
C LEU A 447 -25.87 20.68 -9.65
N VAL A 448 -24.87 21.43 -9.17
CA VAL A 448 -23.78 20.91 -8.31
C VAL A 448 -23.96 21.23 -6.82
N LYS A 449 -25.12 21.77 -6.40
CA LYS A 449 -25.36 22.06 -4.97
C LYS A 449 -25.20 20.85 -4.07
N TRP A 450 -25.81 19.72 -4.43
CA TRP A 450 -25.72 18.49 -3.64
C TRP A 450 -24.29 17.94 -3.58
N PRO A 451 -23.56 17.78 -4.70
CA PRO A 451 -22.15 17.38 -4.65
C PRO A 451 -21.29 18.23 -3.71
N LEU A 452 -21.44 19.55 -3.77
CA LEU A 452 -20.65 20.48 -2.95
C LEU A 452 -21.01 20.44 -1.48
N ALA A 453 -22.31 20.29 -1.18
CA ALA A 453 -22.79 20.12 0.18
C ALA A 453 -22.19 18.85 0.79
N PHE A 454 -22.29 17.72 0.11
CA PHE A 454 -21.71 16.45 0.55
C PHE A 454 -20.20 16.52 0.78
N ILE A 455 -19.48 17.19 -0.11
CA ILE A 455 -18.02 17.32 -0.02
C ILE A 455 -17.58 18.16 1.19
N SER A 456 -18.36 19.20 1.50
CA SER A 456 -18.13 20.11 2.63
C SER A 456 -18.51 19.47 3.96
N ASP A 457 -19.59 18.70 4.00
CA ASP A 457 -20.07 17.99 5.18
C ASP A 457 -20.56 16.58 4.79
N ARG A 458 -19.78 15.57 5.20
CA ARG A 458 -20.04 14.15 4.94
C ARG A 458 -21.31 13.61 5.62
N SER A 459 -21.96 14.41 6.48
CA SER A 459 -23.23 14.05 7.13
C SER A 459 -24.47 14.45 6.32
N ILE A 460 -24.30 15.18 5.22
CA ILE A 460 -25.42 15.60 4.35
C ILE A 460 -25.91 14.41 3.53
N GLN A 461 -27.12 13.95 3.90
CA GLN A 461 -28.02 12.97 3.25
C GLN A 461 -27.36 12.06 2.21
N LEU A 462 -26.65 11.07 2.74
CA LEU A 462 -26.62 9.71 2.20
C LEU A 462 -28.01 9.07 2.23
#